data_AF-A0A7C1MRC1-F1
#
_entry.id   AF-A0A7C1MRC1-F1
#
_cell.length_a   1.000
_cell.length_b   1.000
_cell.length_c   1.000
_cell.angle_alpha   90.00
_cell.angle_beta   90.00
_cell.angle_gamma   90.00
#
_symmetry.space_group_name_H-M   'P 1'
#
loop_
_entity.id
_entity.type
_entity.pdbx_description
1 polymer ?
#
loop_
_entity_poly.entity_id
_entity_poly.type
_entity_poly.pdbx_seq_one_letter_code
_entity_poly.pdbx_strand_id
1 'polypeptide(L)'
;MDINKLRKLLPARSSDEPFFVSTRDSKGKEKYHWDTVLEMGLAPDYGLFMPCCLPKFSDAAINALSDLSYPEVAWIVMRNFLPEKDIPDNVLAEMCEGAYSEITIPIEEAIDDSNIVIARLDDGPSGSFKDFAARFLARLMSYYLSSKKKHATIIVATSGDTGTAIQTAFHGLPNTNVLVLYPADGVSPIQEKQMLSVSGNVRAIPVDGNFDDCQRLAKSLLNDSKVREQFNLTSANSISIWRLLPQTIYYYYIWAKLNKRFKTRNIIFSVPSGNLGNLTAGLIAKRMGLPVKVFIAG
;
A
#
# COMPACT_ATOMS: atom_id res chain seq x y z
N MET A 1 -3.03 -12.40 17.09
CA MET A 1 -1.84 -11.53 17.19
C MET A 1 -1.49 -11.22 18.66
N ASP A 2 -0.27 -11.50 19.12
CA ASP A 2 0.21 -11.10 20.48
C ASP A 2 0.90 -9.72 20.42
N ILE A 3 0.15 -8.66 20.70
CA ILE A 3 0.61 -7.27 20.60
C ILE A 3 1.79 -6.96 21.53
N ASN A 4 1.79 -7.53 22.74
CA ASN A 4 2.86 -7.29 23.70
C ASN A 4 4.20 -7.85 23.20
N LYS A 5 4.16 -9.00 22.52
CA LYS A 5 5.33 -9.55 21.81
C LYS A 5 5.76 -8.64 20.66
N LEU A 6 4.83 -8.19 19.82
CA LEU A 6 5.17 -7.36 18.65
C LEU A 6 5.77 -6.00 19.04
N ARG A 7 5.27 -5.36 20.11
CA ARG A 7 5.79 -4.07 20.60
C ARG A 7 7.27 -4.11 20.94
N LYS A 8 7.80 -5.25 21.39
CA LYS A 8 9.22 -5.44 21.71
C LYS A 8 10.12 -5.38 20.46
N LEU A 9 9.55 -5.52 19.27
CA LEU A 9 10.25 -5.46 17.99
C LEU A 9 10.17 -4.07 17.34
N LEU A 10 9.42 -3.14 17.95
CA LEU A 10 9.38 -1.77 17.48
C LEU A 10 10.74 -1.09 17.73
N PRO A 11 11.19 -0.23 16.82
CA PRO A 11 12.38 0.56 17.03
C PRO A 11 12.15 1.58 18.16
N ALA A 12 13.24 2.03 18.79
CA ALA A 12 13.16 3.10 19.77
C ALA A 12 12.54 4.34 19.11
N ARG A 13 11.38 4.80 19.62
CA ARG A 13 10.72 5.99 19.10
C ARG A 13 11.48 7.23 19.54
N SER A 14 11.74 8.15 18.61
CA SER A 14 11.90 9.56 18.97
C SER A 14 10.58 10.04 19.60
N SER A 15 10.63 11.01 20.51
CA SER A 15 9.45 11.60 21.18
C SER A 15 8.41 12.19 20.22
N ASP A 16 8.74 12.34 18.95
CA ASP A 16 7.90 12.99 17.95
C ASP A 16 6.87 12.03 17.35
N GLU A 17 5.63 12.53 17.28
CA GLU A 17 4.52 11.93 16.55
C GLU A 17 4.89 11.72 15.06
N PRO A 18 4.44 10.62 14.41
CA PRO A 18 4.78 10.37 13.00
C PRO A 18 4.09 11.37 12.07
N PHE A 19 4.86 12.39 11.66
CA PHE A 19 4.45 13.36 10.67
C PHE A 19 5.00 13.05 9.27
N PHE A 20 4.39 13.69 8.28
CA PHE A 20 4.79 13.64 6.88
C PHE A 20 5.11 15.03 6.35
N VAL A 21 5.94 15.11 5.32
CA VAL A 21 6.30 16.33 4.60
C VAL A 21 6.11 16.12 3.10
N SER A 22 5.94 17.22 2.37
CA SER A 22 6.02 17.19 0.91
C SER A 22 7.46 17.02 0.47
N THR A 23 7.69 16.21 -0.56
CA THR A 23 8.97 16.09 -1.27
C THR A 23 9.41 17.38 -1.98
N ARG A 24 8.52 18.36 -2.14
CA ARG A 24 8.83 19.69 -2.71
C ARG A 24 8.98 20.77 -1.64
N ASP A 25 8.66 20.49 -0.38
CA ASP A 25 9.04 21.34 0.75
C ASP A 25 10.47 21.02 1.19
N SER A 26 11.44 21.60 0.47
CA SER A 26 12.87 21.42 0.76
C SER A 26 13.29 21.87 2.16
N LYS A 27 12.44 22.65 2.86
CA LYS A 27 12.71 23.14 4.21
C LYS A 27 11.96 22.35 5.29
N GLY A 28 11.08 21.42 4.91
CA GLY A 28 10.30 20.58 5.83
C GLY A 28 9.52 21.38 6.88
N LYS A 29 9.05 22.57 6.49
CA LYS A 29 8.38 23.50 7.40
C LYS A 29 6.97 23.04 7.72
N GLU A 30 6.26 22.54 6.71
CA GLU A 30 4.90 22.07 6.88
C GLU A 30 4.87 20.57 7.16
N LYS A 31 4.34 20.23 8.34
CA LYS A 31 4.16 18.85 8.78
C LYS A 31 2.69 18.47 8.68
N TYR A 32 2.45 17.32 8.09
CA TYR A 32 1.13 16.78 7.84
C TYR A 32 0.91 15.54 8.68
N HIS A 33 -0.28 15.44 9.27
CA HIS A 33 -0.68 14.29 10.05
C HIS A 33 -1.18 13.16 9.14
N TRP A 34 -1.21 11.91 9.64
CA TRP A 34 -1.47 10.72 8.81
C TRP A 34 -2.82 10.79 8.09
N ASP A 35 -3.85 11.33 8.74
CA ASP A 35 -5.21 11.43 8.22
C ASP A 35 -5.33 12.51 7.15
N THR A 36 -4.69 13.67 7.34
CA THR A 36 -4.57 14.70 6.31
C THR A 36 -3.92 14.13 5.04
N VAL A 37 -2.83 13.37 5.21
CA VAL A 37 -2.14 12.73 4.08
C VAL A 37 -3.01 11.68 3.40
N LEU A 38 -3.80 10.95 4.17
CA LEU A 38 -4.77 9.98 3.65
C LEU A 38 -5.87 10.64 2.82
N GLU A 39 -6.42 11.77 3.29
CA GLU A 39 -7.47 12.51 2.57
C GLU A 39 -6.94 13.18 1.30
N MET A 40 -5.76 13.81 1.38
CA MET A 40 -5.22 14.61 0.27
C MET A 40 -4.63 13.75 -0.84
N GLY A 41 -3.93 12.66 -0.48
CA GLY A 41 -3.20 11.80 -1.42
C GLY A 41 -1.96 12.44 -2.08
N LEU A 42 -2.04 13.72 -2.45
CA LEU A 42 -0.97 14.56 -3.01
C LEU A 42 -0.86 15.86 -2.20
N ALA A 43 0.36 16.38 -2.04
CA ALA A 43 0.57 17.64 -1.34
C ALA A 43 0.10 18.85 -2.19
N PRO A 44 -0.26 20.00 -1.56
CA PRO A 44 -0.71 21.21 -2.27
C PRO A 44 0.28 21.75 -3.31
N ASP A 45 1.58 21.54 -3.10
CA ASP A 45 2.66 21.95 -3.99
C ASP A 45 2.90 20.95 -5.14
N TYR A 46 1.98 19.99 -5.32
CA TYR A 46 2.06 18.85 -6.23
C TYR A 46 3.26 17.91 -5.95
N GLY A 47 3.82 17.97 -4.75
CA GLY A 47 4.79 17.01 -4.26
C GLY A 47 4.11 15.74 -3.72
N LEU A 48 4.89 14.67 -3.61
CA LEU A 48 4.49 13.44 -2.92
C LEU A 48 4.76 13.57 -1.42
N PHE A 49 3.90 12.97 -0.59
CA PHE A 49 4.14 12.89 0.85
C PHE A 49 5.17 11.81 1.20
N MET A 50 6.04 12.12 2.16
CA MET A 50 7.00 11.18 2.74
C MET A 50 7.04 11.35 4.27
N PRO A 51 7.29 10.28 5.05
CA PRO A 51 7.50 10.41 6.49
C PRO A 51 8.66 11.37 6.78
N CYS A 52 8.51 12.25 7.77
CA CYS A 52 9.58 13.16 8.22
C CYS A 52 10.84 12.39 8.63
N CYS A 53 10.63 11.24 9.27
CA CYS A 53 11.68 10.35 9.75
C CYS A 53 11.32 8.92 9.36
N LEU A 54 12.31 8.16 8.89
CA LEU A 54 12.17 6.72 8.70
C LEU A 54 12.69 6.02 9.97
N PRO A 55 11.86 5.18 10.62
CA PRO A 55 12.29 4.43 11.80
C PRO A 55 13.36 3.41 11.40
N LYS A 56 14.31 3.12 12.28
CA LYS A 56 15.38 2.14 12.00
C LYS A 56 15.25 0.93 12.91
N PHE A 57 14.88 -0.22 12.34
CA PHE A 57 14.81 -1.49 13.05
C PHE A 57 16.22 -2.01 13.38
N SER A 58 16.33 -2.72 14.50
CA SER A 58 17.57 -3.44 14.83
C SER A 58 17.65 -4.77 14.06
N ASP A 59 18.86 -5.27 13.84
CA ASP A 59 19.07 -6.57 13.20
C ASP A 59 18.35 -7.70 13.98
N ALA A 60 18.33 -7.62 15.32
CA ALA A 60 17.62 -8.56 16.16
C ALA A 60 16.10 -8.55 15.88
N ALA A 61 15.50 -7.35 15.76
CA ALA A 61 14.08 -7.22 15.45
C ALA A 61 13.75 -7.77 14.05
N ILE A 62 14.59 -7.47 13.05
CA ILE A 62 14.42 -7.93 11.66
C ILE A 62 14.53 -9.46 11.58
N ASN A 63 15.49 -10.07 12.26
CA ASN A 63 15.65 -11.52 12.27
C ASN A 63 14.47 -12.25 12.92
N ALA A 64 13.88 -11.65 13.97
CA ALA A 64 12.71 -12.21 14.66
C ALA A 64 11.45 -12.25 13.78
N LEU A 65 11.38 -11.47 12.69
CA LEU A 65 10.23 -11.46 11.77
C LEU A 65 10.04 -12.80 11.05
N SER A 66 11.09 -13.64 10.97
CA SER A 66 11.03 -14.93 10.27
C SER A 66 10.03 -15.92 10.89
N ASP A 67 9.70 -15.74 12.17
CA ASP A 67 8.75 -16.55 12.93
C ASP A 67 7.35 -15.95 13.00
N LEU A 68 7.12 -14.83 12.33
CA LEU A 68 5.83 -14.11 12.34
C LEU A 68 5.02 -14.38 11.08
N SER A 69 3.70 -14.19 11.21
CA SER A 69 2.77 -14.15 10.08
C SER A 69 2.90 -12.83 9.30
N TYR A 70 2.36 -12.78 8.08
CA TYR A 70 2.35 -11.54 7.30
C TYR A 70 1.56 -10.40 7.99
N PRO A 71 0.35 -10.64 8.56
CA PRO A 71 -0.34 -9.64 9.38
C PRO A 71 0.48 -9.11 10.56
N GLU A 72 1.25 -9.97 11.23
CA GLU A 72 2.11 -9.56 12.35
C GLU A 72 3.26 -8.66 11.90
N VAL A 73 3.92 -8.99 10.79
CA VAL A 73 4.95 -8.13 10.18
C VAL A 73 4.34 -6.81 9.72
N ALA A 74 3.15 -6.85 9.13
CA ALA A 74 2.42 -5.65 8.71
C ALA A 74 2.14 -4.71 9.90
N TRP A 75 1.68 -5.26 11.02
CA TRP A 75 1.44 -4.49 12.23
C TRP A 75 2.70 -3.80 12.73
N ILE A 76 3.82 -4.52 12.82
CA ILE A 76 5.11 -3.99 13.28
C ILE A 76 5.56 -2.83 12.39
N VAL A 77 5.50 -3.01 11.06
CA VAL A 77 5.95 -1.99 10.11
C VAL A 77 5.03 -0.76 10.17
N MET A 78 3.71 -0.95 10.08
CA MET A 78 2.75 0.15 9.96
C MET A 78 2.55 0.95 11.25
N ARG A 79 2.74 0.35 12.43
CA ARG A 79 2.68 1.05 13.73
C ARG A 79 3.71 2.19 13.87
N ASN A 80 4.75 2.23 13.04
CA ASN A 80 5.70 3.34 13.06
C ASN A 80 5.19 4.61 12.38
N PHE A 81 4.16 4.50 11.54
CA PHE A 81 3.63 5.61 10.75
C PHE A 81 2.22 6.03 11.19
N LEU A 82 1.60 5.24 12.07
CA LEU A 82 0.25 5.43 12.56
C LEU A 82 0.28 5.64 14.08
N PRO A 83 -0.06 6.84 14.58
CA PRO A 83 -0.01 7.16 15.99
C PRO A 83 -1.03 6.33 16.79
N GLU A 84 -0.61 5.87 17.97
CA GLU A 84 -1.42 4.99 18.83
C GLU A 84 -2.69 5.68 19.35
N LYS A 85 -2.61 6.99 19.59
CA LYS A 85 -3.75 7.81 20.05
C LYS A 85 -4.93 7.80 19.06
N ASP A 86 -4.65 7.69 17.76
CA ASP A 86 -5.70 7.73 16.74
C ASP A 86 -6.05 6.35 16.23
N ILE A 87 -5.10 5.42 16.24
CA ILE A 87 -5.28 4.05 15.81
C ILE A 87 -4.77 3.15 16.92
N PRO A 88 -5.64 2.71 17.85
CA PRO A 88 -5.29 1.78 18.91
C PRO A 88 -4.70 0.47 18.38
N ASP A 89 -3.95 -0.25 19.21
CA ASP A 89 -3.24 -1.47 18.80
C ASP A 89 -4.14 -2.60 18.30
N ASN A 90 -5.28 -2.80 18.96
CA ASN A 90 -6.28 -3.77 18.55
C ASN A 90 -6.90 -3.40 17.19
N VAL A 91 -7.12 -2.12 16.94
CA VAL A 91 -7.67 -1.62 15.67
C VAL A 91 -6.66 -1.86 14.54
N LEU A 92 -5.39 -1.51 14.73
CA LEU A 92 -4.36 -1.79 13.72
C LEU A 92 -4.19 -3.29 13.47
N ALA A 93 -4.29 -4.11 14.52
CA ALA A 93 -4.25 -5.57 14.40
C ALA A 93 -5.41 -6.09 13.55
N GLU A 94 -6.64 -5.66 13.82
CA GLU A 94 -7.81 -6.01 13.02
C GLU A 94 -7.67 -5.59 11.56
N MET A 95 -7.13 -4.38 11.29
CA MET A 95 -6.85 -3.95 9.92
C MET A 95 -5.84 -4.87 9.21
N CYS A 96 -4.76 -5.24 9.90
CA CYS A 96 -3.72 -6.11 9.33
C CYS A 96 -4.22 -7.53 9.09
N GLU A 97 -4.95 -8.10 10.06
CA GLU A 97 -5.56 -9.42 9.94
C GLU A 97 -6.59 -9.42 8.80
N GLY A 98 -7.52 -8.46 8.80
CA GLY A 98 -8.50 -8.35 7.72
C GLY A 98 -7.84 -8.18 6.35
N ALA A 99 -6.74 -7.41 6.26
CA ALA A 99 -6.04 -7.17 4.99
C ALA A 99 -5.32 -8.43 4.50
N TYR A 100 -4.73 -9.21 5.41
CA TYR A 100 -3.66 -10.13 5.04
C TYR A 100 -3.78 -11.54 5.61
N SER A 101 -4.85 -11.90 6.31
CA SER A 101 -5.04 -13.24 6.89
C SER A 101 -4.95 -14.37 5.85
N GLU A 102 -5.46 -14.12 4.64
CA GLU A 102 -5.47 -15.06 3.52
C GLU A 102 -4.22 -14.97 2.63
N ILE A 103 -3.35 -13.99 2.87
CA ILE A 103 -2.21 -13.73 2.00
C ILE A 103 -1.10 -14.74 2.31
N THR A 104 -0.66 -15.42 1.26
CA THR A 104 0.59 -16.17 1.26
C THR A 104 1.57 -15.54 0.28
N ILE A 105 2.87 -15.68 0.54
CA ILE A 105 3.92 -15.31 -0.41
C ILE A 105 4.76 -16.56 -0.65
N PRO A 106 4.37 -17.40 -1.62
CA PRO A 106 5.21 -18.50 -2.08
C PRO A 106 6.58 -17.99 -2.51
N ILE A 107 7.63 -18.70 -2.09
CA ILE A 107 9.01 -18.46 -2.52
C ILE A 107 9.48 -19.71 -3.28
N GLU A 108 9.44 -19.61 -4.60
CA GLU A 108 9.77 -20.68 -5.53
C GLU A 108 11.24 -20.57 -5.94
N GLU A 109 11.96 -21.69 -6.03
CA GLU A 109 13.31 -21.69 -6.60
C GLU A 109 13.23 -21.66 -8.13
N ALA A 110 14.12 -20.93 -8.78
CA ALA A 110 14.23 -20.97 -10.23
C ALA A 110 14.72 -22.36 -10.66
N ILE A 111 14.19 -22.87 -11.78
CA ILE A 111 14.50 -24.22 -12.28
C ILE A 111 16.00 -24.37 -12.58
N ASP A 112 16.63 -23.32 -13.10
CA ASP A 112 18.00 -23.39 -13.66
C ASP A 112 19.08 -22.72 -12.79
N ASP A 113 18.72 -22.04 -11.69
CA ASP A 113 19.70 -21.40 -10.79
C ASP A 113 19.21 -21.40 -9.33
N SER A 114 19.86 -22.22 -8.50
CA SER A 114 19.61 -22.31 -7.05
C SER A 114 19.88 -21.03 -6.25
N ASN A 115 20.49 -20.00 -6.85
CA ASN A 115 20.66 -18.68 -6.25
C ASN A 115 19.53 -17.71 -6.57
N ILE A 116 18.63 -18.09 -7.48
CA ILE A 116 17.48 -17.30 -7.88
C ILE A 116 16.21 -17.91 -7.29
N VAL A 117 15.41 -17.06 -6.68
CA VAL A 117 14.10 -17.40 -6.15
C VAL A 117 13.08 -16.37 -6.63
N ILE A 118 11.84 -16.80 -6.79
CA ILE A 118 10.70 -15.99 -7.20
C ILE A 118 9.76 -15.89 -5.99
N ALA A 119 9.58 -14.67 -5.48
CA ALA A 119 8.54 -14.39 -4.50
C ALA A 119 7.24 -14.04 -5.25
N ARG A 120 6.23 -14.90 -5.11
CA ARG A 120 4.92 -14.75 -5.76
C ARG A 120 4.10 -13.73 -5.01
N LEU A 121 3.95 -12.55 -5.60
CA LEU A 121 3.11 -11.45 -5.10
C LEU A 121 1.79 -11.33 -5.89
N ASP A 122 1.49 -12.33 -6.70
CA ASP A 122 0.33 -12.42 -7.60
C ASP A 122 -0.76 -13.35 -7.06
N ASP A 123 -0.58 -13.97 -5.88
CA ASP A 123 -1.55 -14.90 -5.27
C ASP A 123 -2.66 -14.17 -4.47
N GLY A 124 -3.17 -13.08 -5.03
CA GLY A 124 -4.23 -12.26 -4.43
C GLY A 124 -5.48 -12.17 -5.32
N PRO A 125 -6.59 -11.59 -4.81
CA PRO A 125 -7.86 -11.53 -5.55
C PRO A 125 -7.79 -10.84 -6.93
N SER A 126 -6.86 -9.90 -7.14
CA SER A 126 -6.65 -9.29 -8.46
C SER A 126 -5.59 -9.97 -9.31
N GLY A 127 -4.89 -10.98 -8.78
CA GLY A 127 -3.75 -11.59 -9.46
C GLY A 127 -2.52 -10.69 -9.50
N SER A 128 -2.39 -9.71 -8.59
CA SER A 128 -1.31 -8.72 -8.66
C SER A 128 -0.80 -8.25 -7.30
N PHE A 129 0.46 -7.83 -7.26
CA PHE A 129 1.09 -7.27 -6.04
C PHE A 129 0.40 -6.01 -5.51
N LYS A 130 -0.47 -5.39 -6.31
CA LYS A 130 -1.22 -4.20 -5.92
C LYS A 130 -2.24 -4.52 -4.82
N ASP A 131 -2.66 -5.78 -4.68
CA ASP A 131 -3.57 -6.24 -3.63
C ASP A 131 -3.05 -5.93 -2.24
N PHE A 132 -1.75 -6.10 -2.02
CA PHE A 132 -1.14 -5.86 -0.71
C PHE A 132 -1.40 -4.43 -0.23
N ALA A 133 -1.03 -3.45 -1.05
CA ALA A 133 -1.20 -2.05 -0.68
C ALA A 133 -2.67 -1.61 -0.72
N ALA A 134 -3.45 -2.07 -1.71
CA ALA A 134 -4.85 -1.70 -1.85
C ALA A 134 -5.68 -2.15 -0.64
N ARG A 135 -5.48 -3.39 -0.17
CA ARG A 135 -6.25 -3.97 0.95
C ARG A 135 -6.01 -3.27 2.28
N PHE A 136 -4.77 -2.86 2.55
CA PHE A 136 -4.47 -2.05 3.74
C PHE A 136 -5.02 -0.63 3.63
N LEU A 137 -4.81 0.04 2.48
CA LEU A 137 -5.37 1.36 2.23
C LEU A 137 -6.89 1.39 2.44
N ALA A 138 -7.60 0.39 1.91
CA ALA A 138 -9.04 0.31 1.99
C ALA A 138 -9.55 0.25 3.43
N ARG A 139 -8.90 -0.54 4.28
CA ARG A 139 -9.23 -0.65 5.71
C ARG A 139 -8.88 0.60 6.49
N LEU A 140 -7.71 1.19 6.23
CA LEU A 140 -7.30 2.45 6.85
C LEU A 140 -8.29 3.58 6.48
N MET A 141 -8.67 3.68 5.21
CA MET A 141 -9.66 4.65 4.72
C MET A 141 -11.04 4.43 5.32
N SER A 142 -11.54 3.18 5.34
CA SER A 142 -12.85 2.88 5.91
C SER A 142 -12.88 3.19 7.42
N TYR A 143 -11.83 2.86 8.17
CA TYR A 143 -11.70 3.24 9.57
C TYR A 143 -11.70 4.75 9.76
N TYR A 144 -10.88 5.46 8.98
CA TYR A 144 -10.80 6.91 9.03
C TYR A 144 -12.18 7.55 8.81
N LEU A 145 -12.86 7.17 7.73
CA LEU A 145 -14.19 7.70 7.38
C LEU A 145 -15.22 7.39 8.47
N SER A 146 -15.18 6.18 9.03
CA SER A 146 -16.07 5.77 10.12
C SER A 146 -15.84 6.60 11.39
N SER A 147 -14.58 6.79 11.80
CA SER A 147 -14.24 7.58 13.00
C SER A 147 -14.60 9.07 12.86
N LYS A 148 -14.57 9.61 11.64
CA LYS A 148 -14.99 10.99 11.34
C LYS A 148 -16.47 11.12 10.95
N LYS A 149 -17.23 10.01 10.91
CA LYS A 149 -18.63 9.97 10.42
C LYS A 149 -18.78 10.58 9.00
N LYS A 150 -17.77 10.36 8.15
CA LYS A 150 -17.71 10.82 6.76
C LYS A 150 -17.97 9.67 5.79
N HIS A 151 -18.27 10.02 4.55
CA HIS A 151 -18.31 9.08 3.42
C HIS A 151 -17.42 9.63 2.30
N ALA A 152 -16.85 8.74 1.47
CA ALA A 152 -16.05 9.15 0.33
C ALA A 152 -16.41 8.34 -0.93
N THR A 153 -16.34 9.02 -2.07
CA THR A 153 -16.41 8.38 -3.39
C THR A 153 -15.04 8.42 -4.03
N ILE A 154 -14.45 7.25 -4.21
CA ILE A 154 -13.09 7.08 -4.70
C ILE A 154 -13.14 6.93 -6.22
N ILE A 155 -12.45 7.81 -6.94
CA ILE A 155 -12.29 7.71 -8.39
C ILE A 155 -10.91 7.15 -8.71
N VAL A 156 -10.88 6.06 -9.50
CA VAL A 156 -9.64 5.45 -10.00
C VAL A 156 -9.73 5.26 -11.50
N ALA A 157 -8.72 5.74 -12.22
CA ALA A 157 -8.51 5.39 -13.62
C ALA A 157 -7.53 4.21 -13.71
N THR A 158 -7.84 3.22 -14.53
CA THR A 158 -7.00 2.02 -14.69
C THR A 158 -6.85 1.60 -16.16
N SER A 159 -5.74 0.93 -16.45
CA SER A 159 -5.52 0.15 -17.68
C SER A 159 -5.59 -1.37 -17.42
N GLY A 160 -5.96 -1.78 -16.21
CA GLY A 160 -6.04 -3.20 -15.80
C GLY A 160 -5.95 -3.37 -14.28
N ASP A 161 -4.88 -3.99 -13.78
CA ASP A 161 -4.78 -4.55 -12.42
C ASP A 161 -5.07 -3.56 -11.28
N THR A 162 -4.71 -2.27 -11.44
CA THR A 162 -4.92 -1.29 -10.35
C THR A 162 -6.39 -1.15 -10.01
N GLY A 163 -7.26 -1.17 -11.03
CA GLY A 163 -8.71 -1.12 -10.87
C GLY A 163 -9.22 -2.34 -10.14
N THR A 164 -8.86 -3.54 -10.60
CA THR A 164 -9.26 -4.80 -9.95
C THR A 164 -8.77 -4.90 -8.50
N ALA A 165 -7.54 -4.49 -8.21
CA ALA A 165 -6.98 -4.49 -6.86
C ALA A 165 -7.71 -3.52 -5.92
N ILE A 166 -8.00 -2.30 -6.39
CA ILE A 166 -8.78 -1.32 -5.60
C ILE A 166 -10.21 -1.81 -5.42
N GLN A 167 -10.84 -2.33 -6.47
CA GLN A 167 -12.22 -2.80 -6.42
C GLN A 167 -12.39 -3.95 -5.43
N THR A 168 -11.55 -4.97 -5.51
CA THR A 168 -11.60 -6.10 -4.56
C THR A 168 -11.24 -5.66 -3.14
N ALA A 169 -10.34 -4.70 -2.97
CA ALA A 169 -9.94 -4.21 -1.65
C ALA A 169 -11.04 -3.42 -0.93
N PHE A 170 -11.82 -2.61 -1.67
CA PHE A 170 -12.87 -1.75 -1.12
C PHE A 170 -14.28 -2.37 -1.15
N HIS A 171 -14.46 -3.50 -1.84
CA HIS A 171 -15.74 -4.19 -1.92
C HIS A 171 -16.27 -4.52 -0.52
N GLY A 172 -17.51 -4.10 -0.26
CA GLY A 172 -18.22 -4.33 1.01
C GLY A 172 -17.74 -3.44 2.19
N LEU A 173 -16.76 -2.56 2.00
CA LEU A 173 -16.30 -1.69 3.08
C LEU A 173 -17.26 -0.51 3.31
N PRO A 174 -17.65 -0.23 4.57
CA PRO A 174 -18.58 0.85 4.87
C PRO A 174 -17.97 2.21 4.57
N ASN A 175 -18.84 3.20 4.37
CA ASN A 175 -18.51 4.61 4.15
C ASN A 175 -17.70 4.90 2.87
N THR A 176 -17.51 3.91 2.00
CA THR A 176 -16.76 4.06 0.75
C THR A 176 -17.62 3.68 -0.45
N ASN A 177 -17.60 4.51 -1.48
CA ASN A 177 -18.00 4.15 -2.83
C ASN A 177 -16.77 4.19 -3.73
N VAL A 178 -16.68 3.32 -4.74
CA VAL A 178 -15.56 3.30 -5.67
C VAL A 178 -16.06 3.28 -7.11
N LEU A 179 -15.56 4.20 -7.93
CA LEU A 179 -15.78 4.23 -9.37
C LEU A 179 -14.45 3.98 -10.09
N VAL A 180 -14.38 2.86 -10.81
CA VAL A 180 -13.22 2.45 -11.60
C VAL A 180 -13.46 2.79 -13.06
N LEU A 181 -12.79 3.81 -13.57
CA LEU A 181 -12.81 4.22 -14.98
C LEU A 181 -11.78 3.40 -15.76
N TYR A 182 -12.20 2.70 -16.81
CA TYR A 182 -11.32 1.91 -17.68
C TYR A 182 -11.66 2.12 -19.15
N PRO A 183 -10.68 2.05 -20.06
CA PRO A 183 -10.94 2.17 -21.51
C PRO A 183 -11.74 0.95 -21.98
N ALA A 184 -12.88 1.18 -22.64
CA ALA A 184 -13.80 0.12 -23.06
C ALA A 184 -13.09 -0.99 -23.87
N ASP A 185 -12.21 -0.60 -24.81
CA ASP A 185 -11.46 -1.53 -25.66
C ASP A 185 -9.99 -1.72 -25.23
N GLY A 186 -9.60 -1.20 -24.06
CA GLY A 186 -8.19 -1.11 -23.64
C GLY A 186 -7.79 -2.04 -22.49
N VAL A 187 -8.65 -2.98 -22.09
CA VAL A 187 -8.41 -3.96 -21.02
C VAL A 187 -8.57 -5.39 -21.52
N SER A 188 -7.87 -6.35 -20.92
CA SER A 188 -8.02 -7.75 -21.32
C SER A 188 -9.41 -8.29 -20.94
N PRO A 189 -9.98 -9.27 -21.68
CA PRO A 189 -11.28 -9.86 -21.35
C PRO A 189 -11.37 -10.47 -19.95
N ILE A 190 -10.25 -10.95 -19.40
CA ILE A 190 -10.19 -11.50 -18.04
C ILE A 190 -10.31 -10.37 -17.00
N GLN A 191 -9.55 -9.28 -17.19
CA GLN A 191 -9.62 -8.12 -16.30
C GLN A 191 -10.99 -7.44 -16.36
N GLU A 192 -11.58 -7.32 -17.56
CA GLU A 192 -12.93 -6.77 -17.72
C GLU A 192 -13.97 -7.61 -16.96
N LYS A 193 -13.96 -8.94 -17.12
CA LYS A 193 -14.84 -9.83 -16.38
C LYS A 193 -14.66 -9.73 -14.87
N GLN A 194 -13.41 -9.66 -14.38
CA GLN A 194 -13.14 -9.44 -12.96
C GLN A 194 -13.76 -8.13 -12.48
N MET A 195 -13.57 -7.04 -13.22
CA MET A 195 -14.10 -5.74 -12.85
C MET A 195 -15.63 -5.67 -12.88
N LEU A 196 -16.27 -6.28 -13.87
CA LEU A 196 -17.73 -6.30 -14.01
C LEU A 196 -18.43 -7.27 -13.04
N SER A 197 -17.71 -8.25 -12.49
CA SER A 197 -18.28 -9.25 -11.56
C SER A 197 -18.54 -8.73 -10.14
N VAL A 198 -17.88 -7.63 -9.75
CA VAL A 198 -18.00 -7.05 -8.41
C VAL A 198 -19.06 -5.95 -8.43
N SER A 199 -19.99 -5.98 -7.49
CA SER A 199 -21.13 -5.04 -7.42
C SER A 199 -21.28 -4.40 -6.03
N GLY A 200 -22.34 -3.63 -5.81
CA GLY A 200 -22.58 -2.94 -4.53
C GLY A 200 -21.90 -1.56 -4.47
N ASN A 201 -21.01 -1.37 -3.49
CA ASN A 201 -20.34 -0.08 -3.27
C ASN A 201 -19.20 0.21 -4.27
N VAL A 202 -18.84 -0.75 -5.12
CA VAL A 202 -17.87 -0.57 -6.19
C VAL A 202 -18.53 -0.75 -7.55
N ARG A 203 -18.17 0.11 -8.51
CA ARG A 203 -18.64 0.04 -9.90
C ARG A 203 -17.50 0.30 -10.86
N ALA A 204 -17.40 -0.55 -11.88
CA ALA A 204 -16.55 -0.33 -13.03
C ALA A 204 -17.34 0.41 -14.12
N ILE A 205 -16.75 1.43 -14.73
CA ILE A 205 -17.35 2.29 -15.74
C ILE A 205 -16.47 2.25 -16.99
N PRO A 206 -16.93 1.66 -18.10
CA PRO A 206 -16.23 1.75 -19.37
C PRO A 206 -16.27 3.20 -19.87
N VAL A 207 -15.13 3.67 -20.33
CA VAL A 207 -14.95 4.98 -20.97
C VAL A 207 -14.64 4.75 -22.44
N ASP A 208 -15.41 5.39 -23.31
CA ASP A 208 -15.12 5.43 -24.74
C ASP A 208 -13.89 6.31 -24.97
N GLY A 209 -12.74 5.67 -25.20
CA GLY A 209 -11.43 6.32 -25.26
C GLY A 209 -10.30 5.42 -24.78
N ASN A 210 -9.11 6.01 -24.66
CA ASN A 210 -7.92 5.30 -24.17
C ASN A 210 -7.68 5.54 -22.66
N PHE A 211 -6.59 4.98 -22.12
CA PHE A 211 -6.25 5.16 -20.71
C PHE A 211 -6.02 6.62 -20.31
N ASP A 212 -5.44 7.44 -21.20
CA ASP A 212 -5.22 8.87 -20.94
C ASP A 212 -6.53 9.63 -20.82
N ASP A 213 -7.56 9.22 -21.58
CA ASP A 213 -8.92 9.77 -21.44
C ASP A 213 -9.54 9.43 -20.08
N CYS A 214 -9.39 8.19 -19.60
CA CYS A 214 -9.80 7.81 -18.26
C CYS A 214 -9.10 8.66 -17.19
N GLN A 215 -7.79 8.86 -17.32
CA GLN A 215 -7.02 9.69 -16.39
C GLN A 215 -7.46 11.17 -16.44
N ARG A 216 -7.70 11.70 -17.64
CA ARG A 216 -8.17 13.07 -17.85
C ARG A 216 -9.55 13.27 -17.22
N LEU A 217 -10.47 12.33 -17.42
CA LEU A 217 -11.80 12.37 -16.80
C LEU A 217 -11.71 12.31 -15.27
N ALA A 218 -10.94 11.38 -14.72
CA ALA A 218 -10.72 11.29 -13.27
C ALA A 218 -10.17 12.61 -12.70
N LYS A 219 -9.15 13.20 -13.35
CA LYS A 219 -8.58 14.49 -12.95
C LYS A 219 -9.60 15.63 -13.05
N SER A 220 -10.41 15.66 -14.11
CA SER A 220 -11.45 16.68 -14.29
C SER A 220 -12.48 16.62 -13.16
N LEU A 221 -12.95 15.42 -12.80
CA LEU A 221 -13.89 15.22 -11.70
C LEU A 221 -13.29 15.62 -10.35
N LEU A 222 -12.01 15.30 -10.11
CA LEU A 222 -11.32 15.64 -8.87
C LEU A 222 -10.98 17.13 -8.75
N ASN A 223 -10.83 17.85 -9.87
CA ASN A 223 -10.52 19.27 -9.90
C ASN A 223 -11.76 20.18 -9.91
N ASP A 224 -12.95 19.64 -10.18
CA ASP A 224 -14.21 20.38 -10.06
C ASP A 224 -14.64 20.42 -8.59
N SER A 225 -14.53 21.59 -7.96
CA SER A 225 -14.85 21.75 -6.54
C SER A 225 -16.31 21.44 -6.22
N LYS A 226 -17.25 21.79 -7.11
CA LYS A 226 -18.68 21.55 -6.89
C LYS A 226 -18.97 20.05 -6.91
N VAL A 227 -18.45 19.35 -7.92
CA VAL A 227 -18.62 17.89 -8.03
C VAL A 227 -17.92 17.19 -6.86
N ARG A 228 -16.69 17.59 -6.54
CA ARG A 228 -15.92 17.01 -5.45
C ARG A 228 -16.62 17.15 -4.09
N GLU A 229 -17.16 18.33 -3.79
CA GLU A 229 -17.90 18.58 -2.54
C GLU A 229 -19.25 17.85 -2.52
N GLN A 230 -20.00 17.88 -3.64
CA GLN A 230 -21.30 17.22 -3.72
C GLN A 230 -21.22 15.70 -3.53
N PHE A 231 -20.19 15.05 -4.08
CA PHE A 231 -20.05 13.59 -4.07
C PHE A 231 -18.96 13.07 -3.13
N ASN A 232 -18.33 13.96 -2.34
CA ASN A 232 -17.17 13.67 -1.49
C ASN A 232 -16.08 12.91 -2.26
N LEU A 233 -15.69 13.42 -3.44
CA LEU A 233 -14.73 12.74 -4.30
C LEU A 233 -13.32 12.76 -3.70
N THR A 234 -12.65 11.61 -3.74
CA THR A 234 -11.22 11.48 -3.43
C THR A 234 -10.56 10.48 -4.38
N SER A 235 -9.24 10.35 -4.30
CA SER A 235 -8.44 9.44 -5.12
C SER A 235 -7.77 8.36 -4.28
N ALA A 236 -7.66 7.14 -4.84
CA ALA A 236 -6.87 6.04 -4.28
C ALA A 236 -5.68 5.64 -5.19
N ASN A 237 -5.08 6.62 -5.85
CA ASN A 237 -4.02 6.39 -6.84
C ASN A 237 -2.68 6.00 -6.19
N SER A 238 -1.77 5.44 -7.00
CA SER A 238 -0.45 4.93 -6.59
C SER A 238 0.51 5.97 -6.00
N ILE A 239 0.17 7.25 -6.11
CA ILE A 239 0.91 8.38 -5.51
C ILE A 239 0.73 8.47 -3.99
N SER A 240 -0.31 7.83 -3.44
CA SER A 240 -0.56 7.86 -2.00
C SER A 240 0.56 7.13 -1.25
N ILE A 241 1.12 7.79 -0.23
CA ILE A 241 2.09 7.17 0.68
C ILE A 241 1.51 5.91 1.36
N TRP A 242 0.18 5.85 1.49
CA TRP A 242 -0.56 4.71 2.03
C TRP A 242 -0.69 3.55 1.05
N ARG A 243 -0.29 3.71 -0.21
CA ARG A 243 0.01 2.61 -1.13
C ARG A 243 1.50 2.26 -1.17
N LEU A 244 2.38 3.18 -0.78
CA LEU A 244 3.83 2.96 -0.83
C LEU A 244 4.34 2.24 0.44
N LEU A 245 3.94 2.71 1.64
CA LEU A 245 4.39 2.13 2.91
C LEU A 245 3.98 0.66 3.08
N PRO A 246 2.74 0.22 2.78
CA PRO A 246 2.40 -1.20 2.93
C PRO A 246 3.19 -2.13 2.01
N GLN A 247 3.73 -1.63 0.90
CA GLN A 247 4.58 -2.41 0.02
C GLN A 247 5.95 -2.73 0.67
N THR A 248 6.38 -1.96 1.68
CA THR A 248 7.62 -2.25 2.41
C THR A 248 7.52 -3.56 3.20
N ILE A 249 6.30 -3.98 3.56
CA ILE A 249 6.03 -5.14 4.42
C ILE A 249 6.52 -6.43 3.78
N TYR A 250 6.23 -6.66 2.49
CA TYR A 250 6.66 -7.89 1.83
C TYR A 250 8.18 -7.96 1.66
N TYR A 251 8.90 -6.84 1.59
CA TYR A 251 10.37 -6.87 1.60
C TYR A 251 10.91 -7.40 2.92
N TYR A 252 10.38 -6.93 4.06
CA TYR A 252 10.74 -7.46 5.38
C TYR A 252 10.37 -8.94 5.51
N TYR A 253 9.16 -9.32 5.09
CA TYR A 253 8.67 -10.68 5.17
C TYR A 253 9.52 -11.64 4.32
N ILE A 254 9.70 -11.35 3.02
CA ILE A 254 10.49 -12.16 2.10
C ILE A 254 11.93 -12.27 2.59
N TRP A 255 12.56 -11.14 2.94
CA TRP A 255 13.94 -11.15 3.45
C TRP A 255 14.08 -12.03 4.68
N ALA A 256 13.16 -11.95 5.65
CA ALA A 256 13.23 -12.73 6.87
C ALA A 256 13.07 -14.24 6.61
N LYS A 257 12.17 -14.63 5.69
CA LYS A 257 12.04 -16.04 5.26
C LYS A 257 13.28 -16.54 4.54
N LEU A 258 13.84 -15.74 3.63
CA LEU A 258 15.06 -16.09 2.90
C LEU A 258 16.28 -16.17 3.81
N ASN A 259 16.44 -15.24 4.74
CA ASN A 259 17.57 -15.24 5.66
C ASN A 259 17.54 -16.45 6.61
N LYS A 260 16.34 -16.88 7.03
CA LYS A 260 16.17 -18.12 7.82
C LYS A 260 16.52 -19.37 7.01
N ARG A 261 16.11 -19.44 5.74
CA ARG A 261 16.36 -20.57 4.83
C ARG A 261 17.81 -20.64 4.34
N PHE A 262 18.39 -19.51 3.97
CA PHE A 262 19.71 -19.38 3.33
C PHE A 262 20.65 -18.52 4.17
N LYS A 263 20.90 -18.95 5.42
CA LYS A 263 21.76 -18.24 6.37
C LYS A 263 23.09 -17.84 5.72
N THR A 264 23.62 -16.68 6.11
CA THR A 264 24.91 -16.11 5.67
C THR A 264 24.99 -15.64 4.21
N ARG A 265 23.90 -15.76 3.43
CA ARG A 265 23.87 -15.23 2.05
C ARG A 265 23.41 -13.77 2.05
N ASN A 266 24.02 -13.00 1.15
CA ASN A 266 23.55 -11.66 0.84
C ASN A 266 22.30 -11.73 -0.05
N ILE A 267 21.24 -11.03 0.35
CA ILE A 267 20.00 -10.97 -0.42
C ILE A 267 20.04 -9.77 -1.37
N ILE A 268 19.67 -10.01 -2.63
CA ILE A 268 19.50 -9.03 -3.70
C ILE A 268 18.05 -9.13 -4.17
N PHE A 269 17.39 -7.98 -4.36
CA PHE A 269 16.04 -7.95 -4.93
C PHE A 269 16.10 -7.42 -6.37
N SER A 270 15.53 -8.16 -7.32
CA SER A 270 15.27 -7.68 -8.68
C SER A 270 13.78 -7.36 -8.81
N VAL A 271 13.45 -6.14 -9.24
CA VAL A 271 12.08 -5.61 -9.19
C VAL A 271 11.67 -5.11 -10.57
N PRO A 272 10.74 -5.78 -11.28
CA PRO A 272 10.20 -5.28 -12.55
C PRO A 272 9.47 -3.97 -12.29
N SER A 273 9.93 -2.89 -12.93
CA SER A 273 9.60 -1.54 -12.52
C SER A 273 8.92 -0.73 -13.62
N GLY A 274 7.69 -0.28 -13.32
CA GLY A 274 7.01 0.79 -14.07
C GLY A 274 7.17 2.13 -13.35
N ASN A 275 6.11 2.57 -12.66
CA ASN A 275 6.07 3.82 -11.87
C ASN A 275 6.96 3.84 -10.61
N LEU A 276 7.95 2.95 -10.49
CA LEU A 276 8.94 2.85 -9.41
C LEU A 276 8.41 2.68 -7.97
N GLY A 277 7.10 2.59 -7.74
CA GLY A 277 6.54 2.49 -6.39
C GLY A 277 7.01 1.25 -5.61
N ASN A 278 7.02 0.08 -6.25
CA ASN A 278 7.48 -1.17 -5.63
C ASN A 278 8.97 -1.08 -5.24
N LEU A 279 9.84 -0.69 -6.18
CA LEU A 279 11.27 -0.50 -5.92
C LEU A 279 11.51 0.54 -4.81
N THR A 280 10.77 1.64 -4.82
CA THR A 280 10.87 2.70 -3.80
C THR A 280 10.50 2.18 -2.42
N ALA A 281 9.50 1.30 -2.30
CA ALA A 281 9.17 0.64 -1.03
C ALA A 281 10.34 -0.23 -0.53
N GLY A 282 11.02 -0.96 -1.42
CA GLY A 282 12.23 -1.71 -1.08
C GLY A 282 13.36 -0.81 -0.58
N LEU A 283 13.57 0.34 -1.22
CA LEU A 283 14.56 1.33 -0.79
C LEU A 283 14.21 1.98 0.56
N ILE A 284 12.92 2.21 0.83
CA ILE A 284 12.43 2.66 2.13
C ILE A 284 12.73 1.59 3.19
N ALA A 285 12.42 0.32 2.93
CA ALA A 285 12.73 -0.78 3.84
C ALA A 285 14.25 -0.87 4.13
N LYS A 286 15.09 -0.71 3.11
CA LYS A 286 16.55 -0.64 3.28
C LYS A 286 16.99 0.53 4.15
N ARG A 287 16.41 1.72 3.95
CA ARG A 287 16.67 2.89 4.81
C ARG A 287 16.17 2.71 6.24
N MET A 288 15.13 1.91 6.42
CA MET A 288 14.59 1.50 7.72
C MET A 288 15.38 0.34 8.38
N GLY A 289 16.52 -0.06 7.78
CA GLY A 289 17.46 -1.02 8.37
C GLY A 289 17.47 -2.41 7.73
N LEU A 290 16.63 -2.69 6.73
CA LEU A 290 16.63 -4.01 6.08
C LEU A 290 17.98 -4.28 5.35
N PRO A 291 18.72 -5.35 5.69
CA PRO A 291 20.06 -5.59 5.14
C PRO A 291 19.97 -6.23 3.75
N VAL A 292 19.69 -5.40 2.75
CA VAL A 292 19.68 -5.75 1.33
C VAL A 292 20.97 -5.27 0.66
N LYS A 293 21.68 -6.18 0.01
CA LYS A 293 22.96 -5.87 -0.66
C LYS A 293 22.71 -4.90 -1.82
N VAL A 294 21.86 -5.28 -2.77
CA VAL A 294 21.55 -4.50 -3.98
C VAL A 294 20.06 -4.62 -4.33
N PHE A 295 19.51 -3.56 -4.90
CA PHE A 295 18.26 -3.59 -5.65
C PHE A 295 18.57 -3.42 -7.14
N ILE A 296 17.95 -4.24 -7.98
CA ILE A 296 18.01 -4.16 -9.44
C ILE A 296 16.65 -3.66 -9.92
N ALA A 297 16.66 -2.57 -10.68
CA ALA A 297 15.48 -2.10 -11.40
C ALA A 297 15.42 -2.82 -12.74
N GLY A 298 14.41 -3.67 -12.93
CA GLY A 298 14.14 -4.37 -14.18
C GLY A 298 13.08 -3.66 -15.02
#